data_AF-A0A9X0FXZ3-F1
#
_entry.id   AF-A0A9X0FXZ3-F1
#
_cell.length_a   1.000
_cell.length_b   1.000
_cell.length_c   1.000
_cell.angle_alpha   90.00
_cell.angle_beta   90.00
_cell.angle_gamma   90.00
#
_symmetry.space_group_name_H-M   'P 1'
#
loop_
_entity.id
_entity.type
_entity.pdbx_description
1 polymer ?
#
loop_
_entity_poly.entity_id
_entity_poly.type
_entity_poly.pdbx_seq_one_letter_code
_entity_poly.pdbx_strand_id
1 'polypeptide(L)'
;MKWIYKYDDKFNYIPGEEIEIEEGEDILKGHTDVRPQDGLYKGKYNEEKRAWYESATLEYIDHFQVKPLPTSDMDLLKQQNADLLEQLAESEKRAKEQSKTTSELVMLLTEKGVM
;
A
#
# COMPACT_ATOMS: atom_id res chain seq x y z
N MET A 1 36.34 5.86 -15.64
CA MET A 1 35.99 4.41 -15.57
C MET A 1 34.48 4.30 -15.62
N LYS A 2 33.95 3.26 -16.28
CA LYS A 2 32.51 3.13 -16.53
C LYS A 2 32.05 1.70 -16.26
N TRP A 3 30.92 1.55 -15.58
CA TRP A 3 30.28 0.26 -15.36
C TRP A 3 29.45 -0.15 -16.57
N ILE A 4 29.63 -1.41 -16.99
CA ILE A 4 28.79 -2.07 -17.97
C ILE A 4 28.00 -3.21 -17.30
N TYR A 5 26.74 -3.33 -17.67
CA TYR A 5 25.74 -4.21 -17.09
C TYR A 5 25.42 -5.33 -18.07
N LYS A 6 25.53 -6.57 -17.63
CA LYS A 6 25.34 -7.76 -18.46
C LYS A 6 23.86 -8.15 -18.58
N TYR A 7 23.46 -8.61 -19.76
CA TYR A 7 22.17 -9.25 -20.00
C TYR A 7 22.31 -10.56 -20.79
N ASP A 8 21.35 -11.46 -20.64
CA ASP A 8 21.31 -12.75 -21.35
C ASP A 8 20.79 -12.61 -22.81
N ASP A 9 20.74 -13.72 -23.55
CA ASP A 9 20.22 -13.76 -24.94
C ASP A 9 18.74 -13.35 -25.06
N LYS A 10 18.01 -13.33 -23.94
CA LYS A 10 16.62 -12.87 -23.83
C LYS A 10 16.54 -11.44 -23.29
N PHE A 11 17.66 -10.74 -23.20
CA PHE A 11 17.81 -9.39 -22.67
C PHE A 11 17.51 -9.24 -21.17
N ASN A 12 17.44 -10.33 -20.39
CA ASN A 12 17.25 -10.24 -18.95
C ASN A 12 18.56 -9.80 -18.28
N TYR A 13 18.46 -8.88 -17.33
CA TYR A 13 19.59 -8.43 -16.52
C TYR A 13 20.21 -9.60 -15.75
N ILE A 14 21.53 -9.70 -15.76
CA ILE A 14 22.29 -10.66 -14.96
C ILE A 14 23.01 -9.89 -13.84
N PRO A 15 22.44 -9.86 -12.61
CA PRO A 15 23.05 -9.14 -11.50
C PRO A 15 24.35 -9.81 -11.03
N GLY A 16 25.36 -9.00 -10.67
CA GLY A 16 26.65 -9.47 -10.15
C GLY A 16 27.68 -9.78 -11.22
N GLU A 17 27.32 -9.63 -12.49
CA GLU A 17 28.21 -9.81 -13.64
C GLU A 17 28.55 -8.45 -14.31
N GLU A 18 28.35 -7.36 -13.58
CA GLU A 18 28.81 -6.04 -13.99
C GLU A 18 30.34 -5.93 -14.02
N ILE A 19 30.86 -5.25 -15.04
CA ILE A 19 32.29 -5.09 -15.28
C ILE A 19 32.61 -3.60 -15.35
N GLU A 20 33.73 -3.19 -14.79
CA GLU A 20 34.26 -1.83 -14.95
C GLU A 20 35.24 -1.79 -16.12
N ILE A 21 35.01 -0.89 -17.08
CA ILE A 21 35.85 -0.66 -18.26
C ILE A 21 36.41 0.77 -18.27
N GLU A 22 37.50 0.99 -19.00
CA GLU A 22 38.02 2.35 -19.18
C GLU A 22 37.07 3.23 -20.01
N GLU A 23 37.13 4.55 -19.79
CA GLU A 23 36.34 5.49 -20.58
C GLU A 23 36.87 5.55 -22.01
N GLY A 24 36.12 4.98 -22.96
CA GLY A 24 36.48 4.92 -24.37
C GLY A 24 36.70 3.51 -24.91
N GLU A 25 36.70 2.49 -24.04
CA GLU A 25 36.64 1.10 -24.49
C GLU A 25 35.28 0.73 -25.06
N ASP A 26 35.28 -0.16 -26.05
CA ASP A 26 34.07 -0.67 -26.67
C ASP A 26 33.28 -1.56 -25.70
N ILE A 27 31.96 -1.37 -25.70
CA ILE A 27 31.06 -2.19 -24.89
C ILE A 27 31.03 -3.62 -25.46
N LEU A 28 31.34 -4.60 -24.62
CA LEU A 28 31.29 -6.01 -24.97
C LEU A 28 29.88 -6.43 -25.39
N LYS A 29 29.79 -7.39 -26.31
CA LYS A 29 28.48 -7.98 -26.70
C LYS A 29 27.75 -8.52 -25.47
N GLY A 30 26.44 -8.30 -25.39
CA GLY A 30 25.63 -8.71 -24.23
C GLY A 30 25.78 -7.81 -23.01
N HIS A 31 26.41 -6.65 -23.17
CA HIS A 31 26.51 -5.64 -22.12
C HIS A 31 25.91 -4.31 -22.59
N THR A 32 25.54 -3.48 -21.62
CA THR A 32 25.09 -2.12 -21.84
C THR A 32 25.71 -1.20 -20.80
N ASP A 33 25.93 0.04 -21.18
CA ASP A 33 26.39 1.09 -20.29
C ASP A 33 25.24 1.77 -19.51
N VAL A 34 24.00 1.37 -19.78
CA VAL A 34 22.82 1.88 -19.11
C VAL A 34 22.60 1.07 -17.84
N ARG A 35 22.55 1.73 -16.68
CA ARG A 35 22.24 1.08 -15.41
C ARG A 35 20.76 0.67 -15.33
N PRO A 36 20.42 -0.55 -14.89
CA PRO A 36 19.04 -0.92 -14.59
C PRO A 36 18.45 -0.06 -13.48
N GLN A 37 17.16 0.25 -13.61
CA GLN A 37 16.46 1.03 -12.58
C GLN A 37 16.39 0.21 -11.29
N ASP A 38 16.60 0.88 -10.16
CA ASP A 38 16.46 0.24 -8.85
C ASP A 38 14.99 -0.18 -8.64
N GLY A 39 14.77 -1.35 -8.01
CA GLY A 39 13.43 -1.86 -7.71
C GLY A 39 12.79 -2.74 -8.79
N LEU A 40 13.48 -3.02 -9.89
CA LEU A 40 13.03 -4.02 -10.88
C LEU A 40 13.17 -5.43 -10.30
N TYR A 41 12.07 -6.18 -10.29
CA TYR A 41 12.04 -7.60 -9.94
C TYR A 41 12.71 -8.46 -11.02
N LYS A 42 12.46 -8.16 -12.30
CA LYS A 42 13.14 -8.73 -13.46
C LYS A 42 13.36 -7.66 -14.51
N GLY A 43 14.50 -6.99 -14.41
CA GLY A 43 14.91 -6.02 -15.41
C GLY A 43 15.19 -6.68 -16.76
N LYS A 44 14.55 -6.18 -17.82
CA LYS A 44 14.81 -6.58 -19.20
C LYS A 44 15.26 -5.39 -20.02
N TYR A 45 16.33 -5.55 -20.78
CA TYR A 45 16.90 -4.50 -21.59
C TYR A 45 16.16 -4.38 -22.93
N ASN A 46 15.97 -3.16 -23.40
CA ASN A 46 15.51 -2.86 -24.74
C ASN A 46 16.63 -2.09 -25.46
N GLU A 47 17.29 -2.73 -26.42
CA GLU A 47 18.39 -2.12 -27.18
C GLU A 47 17.94 -0.92 -28.02
N GLU A 48 16.76 -0.99 -28.63
CA GLU A 48 16.20 0.07 -29.47
C GLU A 48 15.95 1.34 -28.66
N LYS A 49 15.40 1.19 -27.45
CA LYS A 49 15.09 2.29 -26.52
C LYS A 49 16.25 2.64 -25.60
N ARG A 50 17.32 1.83 -25.59
CA ARG A 50 18.43 1.86 -24.63
C ARG A 50 17.95 2.00 -23.19
N ALA A 51 16.96 1.22 -22.80
CA ALA A 51 16.31 1.34 -21.49
C ALA A 51 15.94 -0.01 -20.89
N TRP A 52 15.89 -0.06 -19.56
CA TRP A 52 15.43 -1.22 -18.80
C TRP A 52 13.94 -1.09 -18.48
N TYR A 53 13.24 -2.21 -18.51
CA TYR A 53 11.83 -2.31 -18.13
C TYR A 53 11.56 -3.53 -17.26
N GLU A 54 10.50 -3.47 -16.48
CA GLU A 54 10.02 -4.60 -15.70
C GLU A 54 9.42 -5.65 -16.62
N SER A 55 9.90 -6.89 -16.50
CA SER A 55 9.40 -8.04 -17.26
C SER A 55 8.81 -9.14 -16.36
N ALA A 56 8.87 -8.95 -15.04
CA ALA A 56 8.18 -9.82 -14.11
C ALA A 56 6.66 -9.78 -14.34
N THR A 57 6.03 -10.95 -14.24
CA THR A 57 4.58 -11.02 -14.23
C THR A 57 4.04 -10.59 -12.86
N LEU A 58 2.76 -10.23 -12.80
CA LEU A 58 2.11 -9.93 -11.54
C LEU A 58 2.21 -11.11 -10.56
N GLU A 59 2.05 -12.35 -11.05
CA GLU A 59 2.21 -13.51 -10.19
C GLU A 59 3.63 -13.59 -9.61
N TYR A 60 4.67 -13.34 -10.42
CA TYR A 60 6.06 -13.35 -9.92
C TYR A 60 6.25 -12.31 -8.82
N ILE A 61 5.78 -11.07 -9.04
CA ILE A 61 5.90 -9.97 -8.07
C ILE A 61 5.15 -10.32 -6.77
N ASP A 62 3.94 -10.87 -6.88
CA ASP A 62 3.10 -11.24 -5.74
C ASP A 62 3.72 -12.32 -4.85
N HIS A 63 4.60 -13.18 -5.38
CA HIS A 63 5.35 -14.14 -4.56
C HIS A 63 6.37 -13.46 -3.62
N PHE A 64 6.89 -12.29 -4.00
CA PHE A 64 7.82 -11.51 -3.18
C PHE A 64 7.11 -10.50 -2.29
N GLN A 65 5.86 -10.13 -2.61
CA GLN A 65 5.08 -9.31 -1.71
C GLN A 65 4.82 -10.08 -0.42
N VAL A 66 5.37 -9.56 0.68
CA VAL A 66 4.97 -10.01 2.01
C VAL A 66 3.47 -9.79 2.09
N LYS A 67 2.70 -10.87 2.18
CA LYS A 67 1.25 -10.77 2.39
C LYS A 67 1.04 -9.79 3.55
N PRO A 68 0.17 -8.78 3.39
CA PRO A 68 -0.08 -7.83 4.47
C PRO A 68 -0.36 -8.64 5.72
N LEU A 69 0.35 -8.31 6.80
CA LEU A 69 0.16 -8.99 8.07
C LEU A 69 -1.35 -8.95 8.37
N PRO A 70 -1.97 -10.09 8.72
CA PRO A 70 -3.36 -10.07 9.12
C PRO A 70 -3.52 -9.04 10.24
N THR A 71 -4.62 -8.29 10.20
CA THR A 71 -4.95 -7.32 11.26
C THR A 71 -4.78 -8.00 12.61
N SER A 72 -3.94 -7.41 13.46
CA SER A 72 -3.69 -7.94 14.80
C SER A 72 -5.00 -7.99 15.59
N ASP A 73 -5.18 -9.02 16.42
CA ASP A 73 -6.29 -9.11 17.37
C ASP A 73 -6.42 -7.82 18.22
N MET A 74 -5.29 -7.18 18.53
CA MET A 74 -5.26 -5.91 19.26
C MET A 74 -5.84 -4.75 18.44
N ASP A 75 -5.60 -4.69 17.14
CA ASP A 75 -6.12 -3.62 16.29
C ASP A 75 -7.61 -3.82 16.00
N LEU A 76 -8.03 -5.08 15.83
CA LEU A 76 -9.45 -5.43 15.76
C LEU A 76 -10.17 -5.05 17.05
N LEU A 77 -9.59 -5.34 18.21
CA LEU A 77 -10.18 -5.01 19.51
C LEU A 77 -10.29 -3.49 19.72
N LYS A 78 -9.29 -2.71 19.30
CA LYS A 78 -9.36 -1.24 19.34
C LYS A 78 -10.51 -0.71 18.47
N GLN A 79 -10.66 -1.24 17.26
CA GLN A 79 -11.74 -0.86 16.37
C GLN A 79 -13.11 -1.19 16.98
N GLN A 80 -13.29 -2.41 17.48
CA GLN A 80 -14.53 -2.81 18.13
C GLN A 80 -14.86 -1.95 19.36
N ASN A 81 -13.86 -1.58 20.16
CA ASN A 81 -14.06 -0.69 21.31
C ASN A 81 -14.46 0.72 20.87
N ALA A 82 -13.88 1.26 19.79
CA ALA A 82 -14.27 2.55 19.25
C ALA A 82 -15.73 2.54 18.77
N ASP A 83 -16.11 1.52 18.00
CA ASP A 83 -17.47 1.36 17.49
C ASP A 83 -18.50 1.23 18.63
N LEU A 84 -18.16 0.47 19.69
CA LEU A 84 -19.00 0.32 20.87
C LEU A 84 -19.16 1.63 21.66
N LEU A 85 -18.09 2.41 21.81
CA LEU A 85 -18.12 3.70 22.48
C LEU A 85 -18.99 4.71 21.71
N GLU A 86 -18.92 4.71 20.38
CA GLU A 86 -19.77 5.53 19.54
C GLU A 86 -21.25 5.17 19.70
N GLN A 87 -21.58 3.88 19.59
CA GLN A 87 -22.96 3.40 19.79
C GLN A 87 -23.50 3.74 21.19
N LEU A 88 -22.64 3.65 22.22
CA LEU A 88 -23.01 4.02 23.58
C LEU A 88 -23.34 5.51 23.67
N ALA A 89 -22.49 6.38 23.13
CA ALA A 89 -22.70 7.82 23.14
C ALA A 89 -23.99 8.22 22.39
N GLU A 90 -24.28 7.59 21.25
CA GLU A 90 -25.53 7.80 20.52
C GLU A 90 -26.75 7.33 21.31
N SER A 91 -26.65 6.19 21.98
CA SER A 91 -27.71 5.66 22.84
C SER A 91 -28.01 6.59 24.02
N GLU A 92 -26.98 7.08 24.70
CA GLU A 92 -27.12 8.04 25.81
C GLU A 92 -27.73 9.36 25.35
N LYS A 93 -27.32 9.86 24.18
CA LYS A 93 -27.91 11.06 23.59
C LYS A 93 -29.41 10.87 23.33
N ARG A 94 -29.81 9.75 22.71
CA ARG A 94 -31.23 9.43 22.46
C ARG A 94 -32.03 9.32 23.76
N ALA A 95 -31.47 8.66 24.77
CA ALA A 95 -32.12 8.55 26.08
C ALA A 95 -32.35 9.92 26.74
N LYS A 96 -31.36 10.81 26.64
CA LYS A 96 -31.46 12.19 27.16
C LYS A 96 -32.52 13.01 26.41
N GLU A 97 -32.57 12.89 25.09
CA GLU A 97 -33.59 13.55 24.26
C GLU A 97 -35.00 13.06 24.61
N GLN A 98 -35.18 11.74 24.73
CA GLN A 98 -36.47 11.15 25.15
C GLN A 98 -36.92 11.62 26.53
N SER A 99 -35.99 11.68 27.50
CA SER A 99 -36.27 12.18 28.85
C SER A 99 -36.72 13.64 28.84
N LYS A 100 -36.06 14.48 28.02
CA LYS A 100 -36.43 15.89 27.85
C LYS A 100 -37.84 16.02 27.25
N THR A 101 -38.12 15.33 26.14
CA THR A 101 -39.44 15.37 25.50
C THR A 101 -40.55 14.87 26.44
N THR A 102 -40.29 13.81 27.19
CA THR A 102 -41.27 13.29 28.16
C THR A 102 -41.57 14.31 29.24
N SER A 103 -40.53 14.99 29.75
CA SER A 103 -40.68 16.04 30.77
C SER A 103 -41.48 17.24 30.25
N GLU A 104 -41.23 17.67 29.01
CA GLU A 104 -41.99 18.74 28.33
C GLU A 104 -43.48 18.36 28.17
N LEU A 105 -43.77 17.11 27.75
CA LEU A 105 -45.14 16.62 27.61
C LEU A 105 -45.87 16.57 28.96
N VAL A 106 -45.22 16.10 30.02
CA VAL A 106 -45.80 16.06 31.38
C VAL A 106 -46.14 17.48 31.87
N MET A 107 -45.26 18.45 31.64
CA MET A 107 -45.50 19.85 32.00
C MET A 107 -46.72 20.41 31.26
N LEU A 108 -46.80 20.22 29.95
CA LEU A 108 -47.94 20.67 29.13
C LEU A 108 -49.28 20.06 29.56
N LEU A 109 -49.29 18.78 29.95
CA LEU A 109 -50.50 18.11 30.45
C LEU A 109 -50.95 18.67 31.81
N THR A 110 -49.98 18.95 32.68
CA THR A 110 -50.22 19.56 33.99
C THR A 110 -50.76 20.99 33.85
N GLU A 111 -50.17 21.80 32.97
CA GLU A 111 -50.63 23.17 32.69
C GLU A 111 -52.05 23.22 32.12
N LYS A 112 -52.43 22.22 31.30
CA LYS A 112 -53.76 22.10 30.71
C LYS A 112 -54.81 21.51 31.67
N GLY A 113 -54.42 21.15 32.89
CA GLY A 113 -55.32 20.58 33.91
C GLY A 113 -55.90 19.21 33.54
N VAL A 114 -55.18 18.44 32.71
CA VAL A 114 -55.60 17.11 32.24
C VAL A 114 -55.08 16.00 33.18
N MET A 115 -54.20 16.34 34.12
CA MET A 115 -53.66 15.48 35.18
C MET A 115 -53.94 16.12 36.54
#